data_AF-A0A381XUI8-F1
#
_entry.id   AF-A0A381XUI8-F1
#
_cell.length_a   1.000
_cell.length_b   1.000
_cell.length_c   1.000
_cell.angle_alpha   90.00
_cell.angle_beta   90.00
_cell.angle_gamma   90.00
#
_symmetry.space_group_name_H-M   'P 1'
#
loop_
_entity.id
_entity.type
_entity.pdbx_description
1 polymer ?
#
loop_
_entity_poly.entity_id
_entity_poly.type
_entity_poly.pdbx_seq_one_letter_code
_entity_poly.pdbx_strand_id
1 'polypeptide(L)'
;EQYSWGRLSGLRRAFVILALLWGVGECVSGLDNFTRAAATKDAGHWLVDKVSTPGSLVTNDRRVAFYSGRHGDLQHIVTDVSQVLHGLRQGEWQDSEYVALRLQRQDLKSEAWVLEALGASPLKVFSHPKGDKVMVYRRP
;
A
#
# COMPACT_ATOMS: atom_id res chain seq x y z
N GLU A 1 23.62 -20.62 37.83
CA GLU A 1 23.38 -19.18 38.08
C GLU A 1 21.88 -18.93 38.18
N GLN A 2 21.38 -18.70 39.41
CA GLN A 2 19.98 -18.35 39.63
C GLN A 2 19.83 -16.83 39.50
N TYR A 3 19.20 -16.37 38.42
CA TYR A 3 18.84 -14.97 38.25
C TYR A 3 17.93 -14.53 39.42
N SER A 4 18.52 -13.80 40.37
CA SER A 4 17.85 -13.29 41.56
C SER A 4 16.87 -12.17 41.19
N TRP A 5 15.63 -12.55 40.91
CA TRP A 5 14.51 -11.62 40.75
C TRP A 5 14.21 -10.81 42.02
N GLY A 6 14.76 -11.21 43.17
CA GLY A 6 14.54 -10.59 44.48
C GLY A 6 15.19 -9.21 44.68
N ARG A 7 16.17 -8.82 43.85
CA ARG A 7 17.03 -7.63 44.10
C ARG A 7 16.68 -6.38 43.28
N LEU A 8 15.52 -6.36 42.63
CA LEU A 8 15.01 -5.18 41.94
C LEU A 8 14.06 -4.41 42.86
N SER A 9 14.39 -3.14 43.16
CA SER A 9 13.47 -2.25 43.90
C SER A 9 12.12 -2.18 43.17
N GLY A 10 11.02 -2.03 43.91
CA GLY A 10 9.67 -2.04 43.35
C GLY A 10 9.49 -1.11 42.13
N LEU A 11 10.19 0.02 42.13
CA LEU A 11 10.25 0.99 41.02
C LEU A 11 10.86 0.40 39.74
N ARG A 12 11.97 -0.34 39.84
CA ARG A 12 12.57 -1.00 38.67
C ARG A 12 11.69 -2.12 38.12
N ARG A 13 11.00 -2.87 38.98
CA ARG A 13 10.03 -3.88 38.52
C ARG A 13 8.86 -3.24 37.78
N ALA A 14 8.30 -2.16 38.32
CA ALA A 14 7.24 -1.40 37.66
C ALA A 14 7.69 -0.86 36.29
N PHE A 15 8.92 -0.33 36.20
CA PHE A 15 9.47 0.15 34.94
C PHE A 15 9.66 -0.96 33.89
N VAL A 16 10.17 -2.13 34.29
CA VAL A 16 10.31 -3.29 33.39
C VAL A 16 8.95 -3.77 32.89
N ILE A 17 7.95 -3.84 33.77
CA ILE A 17 6.58 -4.22 33.38
C ILE A 17 6.00 -3.19 32.39
N LEU A 18 6.17 -1.90 32.65
CA LEU A 18 5.69 -0.84 31.77
C LEU A 18 6.38 -0.90 30.39
N ALA A 19 7.69 -1.13 30.35
CA ALA A 19 8.46 -1.27 29.12
C ALA A 19 8.04 -2.50 28.30
N LEU A 20 7.73 -3.62 28.97
CA LEU A 20 7.21 -4.83 28.31
C LEU A 20 5.80 -4.59 27.76
N LEU A 21 4.91 -3.94 28.52
CA LEU A 21 3.58 -3.57 28.04
C LEU A 21 3.64 -2.60 26.84
N TRP A 22 4.56 -1.64 26.88
CA TRP A 22 4.83 -0.74 25.76
C TRP A 22 5.33 -1.50 24.53
N GLY A 23 6.33 -2.36 24.69
CA GLY A 23 6.89 -3.15 23.59
C GLY A 23 5.88 -4.10 22.96
N VAL A 24 5.00 -4.72 23.75
CA VAL A 24 3.89 -5.54 23.24
C VAL A 24 2.89 -4.69 22.43
N GLY A 25 2.61 -3.46 22.88
CA GLY A 25 1.76 -2.51 22.14
C GLY A 25 2.31 -2.12 20.77
N GLU A 26 3.62 -1.89 20.67
CA GLU A 26 4.30 -1.61 19.39
C GLU A 26 4.29 -2.81 18.45
N CYS A 27 4.45 -4.03 18.98
CA CYS A 27 4.38 -5.27 18.17
C CYS A 27 2.99 -5.50 17.56
N VAL A 28 1.91 -5.23 18.32
CA VAL A 28 0.53 -5.33 17.82
C VAL A 28 0.26 -4.27 16.75
N SER A 29 0.75 -3.04 16.96
CA SER A 29 0.66 -1.95 15.97
C SER A 29 1.43 -2.29 14.67
N GLY A 30 2.59 -2.93 14.78
CA GLY A 30 3.35 -3.45 13.64
C GLY A 30 2.59 -4.54 12.85
N LEU A 31 1.96 -5.48 13.55
CA LEU A 31 1.13 -6.53 12.94
C LEU A 31 -0.12 -5.95 12.26
N ASP A 32 -0.77 -4.95 12.87
CA ASP A 32 -1.90 -4.24 12.29
C ASP A 32 -1.51 -3.53 10.98
N ASN A 33 -0.34 -2.87 10.96
CA ASN A 33 0.16 -2.19 9.78
C ASN A 33 0.56 -3.14 8.65
N PHE A 34 1.12 -4.31 8.98
CA PHE A 34 1.45 -5.35 7.99
C PHE A 34 0.18 -5.91 7.33
N THR A 35 -0.88 -6.16 8.11
CA THR A 35 -2.17 -6.65 7.57
C THR A 35 -2.89 -5.59 6.74
N ARG A 36 -2.76 -4.30 7.05
CA ARG A 36 -3.36 -3.22 6.23
C ARG A 36 -2.80 -3.16 4.82
N ALA A 37 -1.52 -3.49 4.63
CA ALA A 37 -0.87 -3.44 3.32
C ALA A 37 -1.12 -4.68 2.45
N ALA A 38 -1.95 -5.64 2.87
CA ALA A 38 -2.19 -6.88 2.15
C ALA A 38 -2.70 -6.64 0.73
N ALA A 39 -3.71 -5.77 0.55
CA ALA A 39 -4.24 -5.44 -0.78
C ALA A 39 -3.17 -4.87 -1.73
N THR A 40 -2.27 -4.03 -1.20
CA THR A 40 -1.14 -3.48 -1.96
C THR A 40 -0.13 -4.55 -2.35
N LYS A 41 0.21 -5.44 -1.42
CA LYS A 41 1.14 -6.54 -1.65
C LYS A 41 0.58 -7.53 -2.68
N ASP A 42 -0.67 -7.93 -2.52
CA ASP A 42 -1.35 -8.87 -3.42
C ASP A 42 -1.47 -8.29 -4.83
N ALA A 43 -1.85 -7.01 -4.95
CA ALA A 43 -1.89 -6.32 -6.23
C ALA A 43 -0.52 -6.24 -6.90
N GLY A 44 0.53 -5.89 -6.14
CA GLY A 44 1.89 -5.82 -6.65
C GLY A 44 2.40 -7.18 -7.15
N HIS A 45 2.23 -8.25 -6.36
CA HIS A 45 2.62 -9.60 -6.80
C HIS A 45 1.84 -10.06 -8.03
N TRP A 46 0.55 -9.77 -8.10
CA TRP A 46 -0.24 -10.12 -9.29
C TRP A 46 0.20 -9.37 -10.54
N LEU A 47 0.77 -8.17 -10.39
CA LEU A 47 1.30 -7.35 -11.48
C LEU A 47 2.66 -7.82 -11.99
N VAL A 48 3.50 -8.49 -11.18
CA VAL A 48 4.89 -8.86 -11.54
C VAL A 48 5.00 -9.48 -12.93
N ASP A 49 4.14 -10.45 -13.27
CA ASP A 49 4.21 -11.15 -14.55
C ASP A 49 3.58 -10.38 -15.72
N LYS A 50 2.98 -9.22 -15.46
CA LYS A 50 2.25 -8.39 -16.43
C LYS A 50 3.01 -7.10 -16.78
N VAL A 51 3.84 -6.60 -15.87
CA VAL A 51 4.56 -5.32 -16.04
C VAL A 51 6.06 -5.56 -16.20
N SER A 52 6.43 -6.39 -17.19
CA SER A 52 7.81 -6.86 -17.37
C SER A 52 8.76 -5.79 -17.92
N THR A 53 8.24 -4.78 -18.62
CA THR A 53 9.04 -3.67 -19.21
C THR A 53 9.03 -2.41 -18.34
N PRO A 54 10.12 -1.63 -18.30
CA PRO A 54 10.11 -0.33 -17.64
C PRO A 54 9.02 0.57 -18.22
N GLY A 55 8.32 1.33 -17.38
CA GLY A 55 7.24 2.22 -17.79
C GLY A 55 5.90 1.53 -18.07
N SER A 56 5.80 0.20 -17.98
CA SER A 56 4.54 -0.53 -18.24
C SER A 56 3.44 -0.34 -17.18
N LEU A 57 3.75 0.32 -16.05
CA LEU A 57 2.84 0.52 -14.93
C LEU A 57 2.85 1.98 -14.44
N VAL A 58 1.68 2.63 -14.46
CA VAL A 58 1.43 3.83 -13.65
C VAL A 58 0.77 3.44 -12.34
N THR A 59 1.25 4.00 -11.22
CA THR A 59 0.60 3.82 -9.93
C THR A 59 0.72 5.03 -9.03
N ASN A 60 -0.25 5.20 -8.13
CA ASN A 60 -0.18 6.22 -7.07
C ASN A 60 0.42 5.73 -5.75
N ASP A 61 0.94 4.50 -5.72
CA ASP A 61 1.48 3.92 -4.49
C ASP A 61 2.87 3.31 -4.71
N ARG A 62 3.85 3.79 -3.94
CA ARG A 62 5.23 3.31 -4.01
C ARG A 62 5.37 1.83 -3.63
N ARG A 63 4.52 1.31 -2.76
CA ARG A 63 4.58 -0.11 -2.36
C ARG A 63 4.02 -1.00 -3.47
N VAL A 64 2.98 -0.56 -4.19
CA VAL A 64 2.52 -1.26 -5.41
C VAL A 64 3.66 -1.32 -6.43
N ALA A 65 4.35 -0.19 -6.68
CA ALA A 65 5.51 -0.16 -7.58
C ALA A 65 6.65 -1.07 -7.10
N PHE A 66 6.93 -1.11 -5.79
CA PHE A 66 7.92 -2.00 -5.22
C PHE A 66 7.59 -3.48 -5.42
N TYR A 67 6.40 -3.91 -5.03
CA TYR A 67 5.99 -5.32 -5.10
C TYR A 67 5.76 -5.82 -6.53
N SER A 68 5.52 -4.92 -7.49
CA SER A 68 5.46 -5.24 -8.93
C SER A 68 6.82 -5.18 -9.62
N GLY A 69 7.90 -4.82 -8.91
CA GLY A 69 9.24 -4.69 -9.50
C GLY A 69 9.44 -3.46 -10.39
N ARG A 70 8.58 -2.44 -10.28
CA ARG A 70 8.62 -1.16 -11.04
C ARG A 70 8.97 0.05 -10.16
N HIS A 71 9.60 -0.14 -9.00
CA HIS A 71 9.97 0.96 -8.10
C HIS A 71 11.00 1.95 -8.70
N GLY A 72 11.74 1.53 -9.73
CA GLY A 72 12.69 2.38 -10.45
C GLY A 72 12.02 3.39 -11.40
N ASP A 73 10.74 3.17 -11.74
CA ASP A 73 10.02 3.96 -12.73
C ASP A 73 9.41 5.22 -12.09
N LEU A 74 10.26 6.07 -11.49
CA LEU A 74 9.82 7.18 -10.63
C LEU A 74 8.83 8.13 -11.32
N GLN A 75 8.98 8.35 -12.63
CA GLN A 75 8.08 9.19 -13.43
C GLN A 75 6.68 8.60 -13.62
N HIS A 76 6.50 7.30 -13.33
CA HIS A 76 5.23 6.58 -13.37
C HIS A 76 4.61 6.37 -11.97
N ILE A 77 5.25 6.91 -10.92
CA ILE A 77 4.79 6.80 -9.54
C ILE A 77 4.30 8.17 -9.06
N VAL A 78 3.00 8.41 -9.19
CA VAL A 78 2.38 9.72 -8.89
C VAL A 78 1.37 9.59 -7.75
N THR A 79 1.75 10.06 -6.56
CA THR A 79 1.03 9.76 -5.30
C THR A 79 -0.43 10.22 -5.26
N ASP A 80 -0.80 11.25 -6.04
CA ASP A 80 -2.18 11.74 -6.11
C ASP A 80 -2.95 11.06 -7.25
N VAL A 81 -4.04 10.35 -6.91
CA VAL A 81 -4.97 9.73 -7.86
C VAL A 81 -5.51 10.71 -8.90
N SER A 82 -5.81 11.96 -8.54
CA SER A 82 -6.28 12.97 -9.49
C SER A 82 -5.22 13.36 -10.50
N GLN A 83 -3.95 13.40 -10.08
CA GLN A 83 -2.86 13.69 -10.99
C GLN A 83 -2.64 12.53 -11.96
N VAL A 84 -2.74 11.28 -11.50
CA VAL A 84 -2.74 10.11 -12.39
C VAL A 84 -3.88 10.20 -13.40
N LEU A 85 -5.12 10.43 -12.94
CA LEU A 85 -6.28 10.50 -13.83
C LEU A 85 -6.21 11.69 -14.79
N HIS A 86 -5.71 12.84 -14.34
CA HIS A 86 -5.51 14.00 -15.20
C HIS A 86 -4.43 13.72 -16.25
N GLY A 87 -3.28 13.15 -15.86
CA GLY A 87 -2.20 12.79 -16.78
C GLY A 87 -2.66 11.77 -17.82
N LEU A 88 -3.40 10.73 -17.43
CA LEU A 88 -3.97 9.77 -18.36
C LEU A 88 -4.88 10.44 -19.41
N ARG A 89 -5.69 11.42 -19.01
CA ARG A 89 -6.51 12.21 -19.94
C ARG A 89 -5.69 13.13 -20.86
N GLN A 90 -4.53 13.60 -20.41
CA GLN A 90 -3.61 14.40 -21.22
C GLN A 90 -2.72 13.54 -22.14
N GLY A 91 -2.84 12.20 -22.06
CA GLY A 91 -2.03 11.30 -22.86
C GLY A 91 -0.62 11.07 -22.30
N GLU A 92 -0.40 11.33 -21.01
CA GLU A 92 0.81 10.91 -20.30
C GLU A 92 0.90 9.38 -20.22
N TRP A 93 2.12 8.85 -20.05
CA TRP A 93 2.40 7.41 -19.87
C TRP A 93 1.77 6.53 -20.97
N GLN A 94 2.07 6.85 -22.23
CA GLN A 94 1.58 6.10 -23.39
C GLN A 94 2.19 4.70 -23.50
N ASP A 95 3.38 4.55 -22.92
CA ASP A 95 4.12 3.31 -22.76
C ASP A 95 3.58 2.40 -21.65
N SER A 96 2.71 2.91 -20.79
CA SER A 96 2.08 2.11 -19.73
C SER A 96 0.94 1.25 -20.23
N GLU A 97 1.02 -0.04 -19.98
CA GLU A 97 -0.05 -0.99 -20.31
C GLU A 97 -1.09 -1.12 -19.18
N TYR A 98 -0.67 -0.81 -17.95
CA TYR A 98 -1.46 -0.98 -16.74
C TYR A 98 -1.47 0.29 -15.89
N VAL A 99 -2.61 0.50 -15.23
CA VAL A 99 -2.79 1.53 -14.21
C VAL A 99 -3.26 0.87 -12.93
N ALA A 100 -2.54 1.09 -11.83
CA ALA A 100 -2.91 0.57 -10.51
C ALA A 100 -3.14 1.71 -9.51
N LEU A 101 -4.39 1.88 -9.10
CA LEU A 101 -4.82 2.94 -8.20
C LEU A 101 -5.14 2.37 -6.82
N ARG A 102 -4.39 2.78 -5.80
CA ARG A 102 -4.72 2.56 -4.40
C ARG A 102 -5.66 3.65 -3.91
N LEU A 103 -6.79 3.22 -3.35
CA LEU A 103 -7.76 4.06 -2.64
C LEU A 103 -7.77 3.63 -1.17
N GLN A 104 -7.58 4.59 -0.29
CA GLN A 104 -7.76 4.42 1.15
C GLN A 104 -9.20 4.81 1.52
N ARG A 105 -9.75 4.20 2.57
CA ARG A 105 -11.09 4.53 3.09
C ARG A 105 -11.29 6.02 3.44
N GLN A 106 -10.21 6.69 3.81
CA GLN A 106 -10.20 8.11 4.18
C GLN A 106 -10.01 9.05 2.97
N ASP A 107 -9.75 8.51 1.79
CA ASP A 107 -9.65 9.31 0.58
C ASP A 107 -11.04 9.83 0.22
N LEU A 108 -11.14 11.12 -0.10
CA LEU A 108 -12.38 11.76 -0.58
C LEU A 108 -12.85 11.17 -1.92
N LYS A 109 -11.98 10.41 -2.60
CA LYS A 109 -12.19 9.86 -3.93
C LYS A 109 -12.73 8.46 -3.82
N SER A 110 -14.00 8.30 -4.18
CA SER A 110 -14.65 7.00 -4.20
C SER A 110 -14.27 6.19 -5.44
N GLU A 111 -14.44 4.87 -5.34
CA GLU A 111 -14.37 3.95 -6.48
C GLU A 111 -15.26 4.37 -7.65
N ALA A 112 -16.46 4.89 -7.36
CA ALA A 112 -17.40 5.39 -8.36
C ALA A 112 -16.78 6.55 -9.16
N TRP A 113 -16.10 7.48 -8.49
CA TRP A 113 -15.44 8.61 -9.15
C TRP A 113 -14.27 8.17 -10.03
N VAL A 114 -13.48 7.18 -9.60
CA VAL A 114 -12.39 6.63 -10.43
C VAL A 114 -12.94 5.90 -11.66
N LEU A 115 -14.01 5.12 -11.48
CA LEU A 115 -14.68 4.40 -12.57
C LEU A 115 -15.28 5.36 -13.60
N GLU A 116 -15.90 6.45 -13.14
CA GLU A 116 -16.38 7.53 -14.01
C GLU A 116 -15.22 8.18 -14.78
N ALA A 117 -14.10 8.48 -14.10
CA ALA A 117 -12.97 9.16 -14.71
C ALA A 117 -12.23 8.31 -15.77
N LEU A 118 -12.14 7.00 -15.56
CA LEU A 118 -11.49 6.07 -16.50
C LEU A 118 -12.46 5.52 -17.57
N GLY A 119 -13.77 5.64 -17.36
CA GLY A 119 -14.79 5.13 -18.28
C GLY A 119 -14.76 3.60 -18.46
N ALA A 120 -14.02 2.88 -17.62
CA ALA A 120 -13.80 1.44 -17.72
C ALA A 120 -13.90 0.78 -16.34
N SER A 121 -14.38 -0.46 -16.33
CA SER A 121 -14.34 -1.29 -15.11
C SER A 121 -12.93 -1.78 -14.83
N PRO A 122 -12.52 -1.90 -13.55
CA PRO A 122 -11.23 -2.46 -13.19
C PRO A 122 -11.11 -3.90 -13.68
N LEU A 123 -9.95 -4.25 -14.23
CA LEU A 123 -9.59 -5.62 -14.57
C LEU A 123 -9.50 -6.51 -13.32
N LYS A 124 -9.00 -5.95 -12.22
CA LYS A 124 -8.93 -6.65 -10.93
C LYS A 124 -9.01 -5.66 -9.78
N VAL A 125 -9.71 -6.05 -8.72
CA VAL A 125 -9.79 -5.30 -7.46
C VAL A 125 -9.24 -6.17 -6.34
N PHE A 126 -8.29 -5.61 -5.59
CA PHE A 126 -7.76 -6.18 -4.36
C PHE A 126 -8.26 -5.33 -3.21
N SER A 127 -8.96 -5.92 -2.26
CA SER A 127 -9.53 -5.21 -1.12
C SER A 127 -9.16 -5.91 0.19
N HIS A 128 -8.93 -5.11 1.23
CA HIS A 128 -8.72 -5.61 2.58
C HIS A 128 -9.84 -5.10 3.50
N PRO A 129 -10.32 -5.89 4.50
CA PRO A 129 -11.43 -5.50 5.38
C PRO A 129 -11.23 -4.17 6.12
N LYS A 130 -9.96 -3.75 6.31
CA LYS A 130 -9.59 -2.49 6.96
C LYS A 130 -9.61 -1.27 6.03
N GLY A 131 -10.06 -1.43 4.78
CA GLY A 131 -10.45 -0.31 3.91
C GLY A 131 -9.41 0.15 2.89
N ASP A 132 -8.28 -0.54 2.77
CA ASP A 132 -7.36 -0.34 1.66
C ASP A 132 -7.82 -1.18 0.45
N LYS A 133 -7.91 -0.51 -0.70
CA LYS A 133 -8.28 -1.13 -1.98
C LYS A 133 -7.25 -0.74 -3.04
N VAL A 134 -6.87 -1.68 -3.89
CA VAL A 134 -6.10 -1.41 -5.11
C VAL A 134 -6.93 -1.87 -6.30
N MET A 135 -7.17 -0.95 -7.22
CA MET A 135 -7.91 -1.20 -8.46
C MET A 135 -6.91 -1.18 -9.61
N VAL A 136 -6.88 -2.27 -10.38
CA VAL A 136 -6.00 -2.42 -11.53
C VAL A 136 -6.81 -2.36 -12.81
N TYR A 137 -6.37 -1.55 -13.75
CA TYR A 137 -6.98 -1.33 -15.05
C TYR A 137 -5.97 -1.66 -16.15
N ARG A 138 -6.48 -2.10 -17.30
CA ARG A 138 -5.76 -1.86 -18.56
C ARG A 138 -5.82 -0.37 -18.83
N ARG A 139 -4.72 0.21 -19.30
CA ARG A 139 -4.71 1.61 -19.69
C ARG A 139 -5.84 1.85 -20.73
N PRO A 140 -6.74 2.82 -20.51
CA PRO A 140 -7.77 3.17 -21.48
C PRO A 140 -7.21 3.92 -22.70
#